data_AF-A0A3A9EVK0-F1
#
_entry.id   AF-A0A3A9EVK0-F1
#
_cell.length_a   1.000
_cell.length_b   1.000
_cell.length_c   1.000
_cell.angle_alpha   90.00
_cell.angle_beta   90.00
_cell.angle_gamma   90.00
#
_symmetry.space_group_name_H-M   'P 1'
#
loop_
_entity.id
_entity.type
_entity.pdbx_description
1 polymer ?
#
loop_
_entity_poly.entity_id
_entity_poly.type
_entity_poly.pdbx_seq_one_letter_code
_entity_poly.pdbx_strand_id
1 'polypeptide(L)'
;LEAMKEHNEKKAKILYDFLDESKLFQGTVVKEDRSLMNVPFITGKEELDGKFVKEAKEKGLENLKGHRSVGGMRASIYNAMPIQGVEKLVEFMKDFEEKNA
;
A
#
# COMPACT_ATOMS: atom_id res chain seq x y z
N LEU A 1 -13.24 -20.18 8.61
CA LEU A 1 -13.20 -18.85 7.93
C LEU A 1 -12.55 -17.78 8.81
N GLU A 2 -12.68 -17.86 10.15
CA GLU A 2 -12.08 -16.91 11.10
C GLU A 2 -10.56 -16.75 10.95
N ALA A 3 -9.81 -17.85 10.87
CA ALA A 3 -8.35 -17.79 10.67
C ALA A 3 -7.93 -17.00 9.40
N MET A 4 -8.72 -17.07 8.33
CA MET A 4 -8.45 -16.30 7.10
C MET A 4 -8.78 -14.81 7.29
N LYS A 5 -9.86 -14.51 8.01
CA LYS A 5 -10.23 -13.15 8.37
C LYS A 5 -9.15 -12.50 9.22
N GLU A 6 -8.72 -13.14 10.30
CA GLU A 6 -7.63 -12.65 11.17
C GLU A 6 -6.33 -12.44 10.39
N HIS A 7 -5.99 -13.35 9.48
CA HIS A 7 -4.81 -13.21 8.63
C HIS A 7 -4.89 -11.97 7.73
N ASN A 8 -6.05 -11.70 7.13
CA ASN A 8 -6.24 -10.51 6.29
C ASN A 8 -6.29 -9.22 7.11
N GLU A 9 -6.87 -9.25 8.31
CA GLU A 9 -6.85 -8.13 9.26
C GLU A 9 -5.42 -7.77 9.65
N LYS A 10 -4.57 -8.75 9.98
CA LYS A 10 -3.15 -8.52 10.31
C LYS A 10 -2.40 -7.85 9.16
N LYS A 11 -2.55 -8.36 7.94
CA LYS A 11 -1.93 -7.77 6.74
C LYS A 11 -2.39 -6.34 6.50
N ALA A 12 -3.70 -6.12 6.48
CA ALA A 12 -4.25 -4.80 6.23
C ALA A 12 -3.82 -3.81 7.31
N LYS A 13 -3.78 -4.24 8.58
CA LYS A 13 -3.33 -3.41 9.71
C LYS A 13 -1.91 -2.92 9.52
N ILE A 14 -0.96 -3.79 9.14
CA ILE A 14 0.45 -3.41 8.91
C ILE A 14 0.55 -2.24 7.90
N LEU A 15 -0.20 -2.33 6.79
CA LEU A 15 -0.16 -1.31 5.76
C LEU A 15 -0.89 -0.03 6.17
N TYR A 16 -2.06 -0.15 6.80
CA TYR A 16 -2.84 1.02 7.23
C TYR A 16 -2.21 1.77 8.40
N ASP A 17 -1.58 1.07 9.35
CA ASP A 17 -0.83 1.72 10.44
C ASP A 17 0.27 2.62 9.86
N PHE A 18 1.01 2.13 8.87
CA PHE A 18 2.02 2.95 8.18
C PHE A 18 1.38 4.14 7.44
N LEU A 19 0.30 3.92 6.67
CA LEU A 19 -0.38 5.00 5.95
C LEU A 19 -0.97 6.07 6.89
N ASP A 20 -1.37 5.70 8.10
CA ASP A 20 -1.92 6.64 9.08
C ASP A 20 -0.84 7.52 9.74
N GLU A 21 0.41 7.06 9.76
CA GLU A 21 1.55 7.77 10.36
C GLU A 21 2.46 8.44 9.31
N SER A 22 2.29 8.09 8.04
CA SER A 22 3.09 8.62 6.93
C SER A 22 2.86 10.11 6.71
N LYS A 23 3.93 10.83 6.40
CA LYS A 23 3.94 12.25 6.00
C LYS A 23 3.81 12.41 4.49
N LEU A 24 4.20 11.39 3.73
CA LEU A 24 4.17 11.43 2.26
C LEU A 24 2.95 10.69 1.68
N PHE A 25 2.63 9.51 2.19
CA PHE A 25 1.57 8.67 1.66
C PHE A 25 0.26 8.91 2.40
N GLN A 26 -0.85 8.83 1.67
CA GLN A 26 -2.19 9.00 2.20
C GLN A 26 -3.11 7.92 1.65
N GLY A 27 -3.84 7.23 2.53
CA GLY A 27 -4.95 6.38 2.13
C GLY A 27 -6.12 7.22 1.62
N THR A 28 -6.80 6.78 0.57
CA THR A 28 -7.90 7.55 -0.06
C THR A 28 -9.29 7.21 0.48
N VAL A 29 -9.37 6.32 1.48
CA VAL A 29 -10.62 5.81 2.05
C VAL A 29 -10.67 6.14 3.55
N VAL A 30 -11.84 6.59 4.03
CA VAL A 30 -12.11 6.82 5.45
C VAL A 30 -11.95 5.54 6.26
N LYS A 31 -11.57 5.65 7.54
CA LYS A 31 -11.07 4.50 8.33
C LYS A 31 -12.08 3.38 8.45
N GLU A 32 -13.36 3.72 8.55
CA GLU A 32 -14.49 2.81 8.77
C GLU A 32 -14.79 1.95 7.54
N ASP A 33 -14.44 2.44 6.34
CA ASP A 33 -14.73 1.79 5.05
C ASP A 33 -13.51 1.10 4.42
N ARG A 34 -12.39 1.04 5.15
CA ARG A 34 -11.13 0.47 4.66
C ARG A 34 -11.26 -1.00 4.33
N SER A 35 -10.92 -1.34 3.09
CA SER A 35 -10.90 -2.72 2.62
C SER A 35 -9.73 -3.50 3.22
N LEU A 36 -9.97 -4.75 3.61
CA LEU A 36 -8.93 -5.72 3.98
C LEU A 36 -8.19 -6.33 2.78
N MET A 37 -8.60 -6.00 1.56
CA MET A 37 -8.13 -6.66 0.33
C MET A 37 -7.50 -5.71 -0.66
N ASN A 38 -8.03 -4.48 -0.78
CA ASN A 38 -7.57 -3.51 -1.75
C ASN A 38 -7.32 -2.19 -1.03
N VAL A 39 -6.06 -1.81 -0.89
CA VAL A 39 -5.65 -0.61 -0.18
C VAL A 39 -5.20 0.43 -1.20
N PRO A 40 -6.05 1.39 -1.59
CA PRO A 40 -5.67 2.51 -2.44
C PRO A 40 -4.97 3.60 -1.62
N PHE A 41 -3.89 4.15 -2.17
CA PHE A 41 -3.12 5.22 -1.55
C PHE A 41 -2.43 6.10 -2.60
N ILE A 42 -2.10 7.33 -2.23
CA ILE A 42 -1.49 8.35 -3.09
C ILE A 42 -0.35 9.06 -2.34
N THR A 43 0.57 9.70 -3.06
CA THR A 43 1.51 10.69 -2.49
C THR A 43 1.01 12.13 -2.57
N GLY A 44 -0.11 12.35 -3.27
CA GLY A 44 -0.63 13.68 -3.59
C GLY A 44 0.04 14.34 -4.81
N LYS A 45 1.05 13.71 -5.42
CA LYS A 45 1.71 14.19 -6.65
C LYS A 45 1.86 13.06 -7.66
N GLU A 46 1.29 13.22 -8.85
CA GLU A 46 1.32 12.19 -9.90
C GLU A 46 2.75 11.77 -10.30
N GLU A 47 3.69 12.71 -10.31
CA GLU A 47 5.10 12.43 -10.59
C GLU A 47 5.74 11.50 -9.54
N LEU A 48 5.43 11.71 -8.26
CA LEU A 48 5.92 10.85 -7.18
C LEU A 48 5.23 9.49 -7.17
N ASP A 49 3.93 9.43 -7.48
CA ASP A 49 3.21 8.17 -7.68
C ASP A 49 3.85 7.36 -8.81
N GLY A 50 4.17 8.01 -9.94
CA GLY A 50 4.85 7.40 -11.07
C GLY A 50 6.25 6.89 -10.71
N LYS A 51 7.02 7.68 -9.96
CA LYS A 51 8.35 7.31 -9.45
C LYS A 51 8.26 6.10 -8.52
N PHE A 52 7.33 6.11 -7.57
CA PHE A 52 7.10 5.01 -6.63
C PHE A 52 6.80 3.70 -7.37
N VAL A 53 5.87 3.71 -8.32
CA VAL A 53 5.51 2.51 -9.10
C VAL A 53 6.71 1.95 -9.88
N LYS A 54 7.56 2.83 -10.43
CA LYS A 54 8.76 2.41 -11.15
C LYS A 54 9.78 1.75 -10.22
N GLU A 55 10.12 2.41 -9.11
CA GLU A 55 11.10 1.88 -8.14
C GLU A 55 10.60 0.62 -7.43
N ALA A 56 9.30 0.54 -7.13
CA ALA A 56 8.67 -0.66 -6.59
C ALA A 56 8.91 -1.87 -7.50
N LYS A 57 8.68 -1.68 -8.80
CA LYS A 57 8.88 -2.73 -9.81
C LYS A 57 10.34 -3.19 -9.88
N GLU A 58 11.30 -2.28 -9.76
CA GLU A 58 12.73 -2.61 -9.71
C GLU A 58 13.10 -3.45 -8.47
N LYS A 59 12.35 -3.29 -7.37
CA LYS A 59 12.45 -4.11 -6.16
C LYS A 59 11.59 -5.39 -6.19
N GLY A 60 10.95 -5.71 -7.33
CA GLY A 60 10.07 -6.87 -7.47
C GLY A 60 8.69 -6.72 -6.81
N LEU A 61 8.31 -5.50 -6.42
CA LEU A 61 6.97 -5.16 -5.92
C LEU A 61 6.10 -4.75 -7.10
N GLU A 62 5.36 -5.71 -7.66
CA GLU A 62 4.60 -5.52 -8.88
C GLU A 62 3.12 -5.18 -8.66
N ASN A 63 2.45 -4.72 -9.73
CA ASN A 63 1.00 -4.50 -9.79
C ASN A 63 0.45 -3.48 -8.77
N LEU A 64 1.27 -2.51 -8.36
CA LEU A 64 0.89 -1.43 -7.44
C LEU A 64 0.26 -0.23 -8.13
N LYS A 65 0.33 -0.11 -9.47
CA LYS A 65 -0.26 1.03 -10.18
C LYS A 65 -1.78 1.05 -9.97
N GLY A 66 -2.31 2.17 -9.49
CA GLY A 66 -3.73 2.39 -9.29
C GLY A 66 -4.53 2.38 -10.59
N HIS A 67 -5.86 2.35 -10.48
CA HIS A 67 -6.73 2.36 -11.66
C HIS A 67 -6.62 3.70 -12.40
N ARG A 68 -6.61 3.64 -13.74
CA ARG A 68 -6.45 4.82 -14.62
C ARG A 68 -7.37 6.01 -14.33
N SER A 69 -8.55 5.77 -13.75
CA SER A 69 -9.52 6.83 -13.44
C SER A 69 -9.28 7.50 -12.09
N VAL A 70 -8.49 6.90 -11.21
CA VAL A 70 -8.24 7.37 -9.84
C VAL A 70 -6.78 7.80 -9.66
N GLY A 71 -5.87 7.26 -10.47
CA GLY A 71 -4.44 7.51 -10.33
C GLY A 71 -3.84 6.77 -9.12
N GLY A 72 -2.65 7.20 -8.70
CA GLY A 72 -2.02 6.70 -7.49
C GLY A 72 -1.60 5.23 -7.51
N MET A 73 -1.67 4.62 -6.33
CA MET A 73 -1.30 3.24 -6.07
C MET A 73 -2.47 2.44 -5.48
N ARG A 74 -2.42 1.12 -5.66
CA ARG A 74 -3.31 0.16 -5.00
C ARG A 74 -2.57 -1.13 -4.66
N ALA A 75 -2.46 -1.42 -3.36
CA ALA A 75 -1.97 -2.72 -2.91
C ALA A 75 -3.13 -3.72 -2.81
N SER A 76 -3.06 -4.81 -3.58
CA SER A 76 -4.05 -5.88 -3.55
C SER A 76 -3.53 -7.05 -2.69
N ILE A 77 -4.05 -7.20 -1.48
CA ILE A 77 -3.54 -8.09 -0.43
C ILE A 77 -4.49 -9.28 -0.13
N TYR A 78 -5.03 -9.89 -1.19
CA TYR A 78 -5.93 -11.05 -1.13
C TYR A 78 -5.38 -12.21 -0.28
N ASN A 79 -6.21 -13.23 -0.01
CA ASN A 79 -5.88 -14.38 0.85
C ASN A 79 -4.49 -14.99 0.60
N ALA A 80 -4.08 -15.13 -0.67
CA ALA A 80 -2.79 -15.72 -1.05
C ALA A 80 -1.58 -14.80 -0.86
N MET A 81 -1.79 -13.49 -0.64
CA MET A 81 -0.71 -12.56 -0.36
C MET A 81 -0.14 -12.85 1.03
N PRO A 82 1.16 -13.17 1.17
CA PRO A 82 1.79 -13.42 2.46
C PRO A 82 2.00 -12.11 3.24
N ILE A 83 2.00 -12.19 4.58
CA ILE A 83 2.28 -11.05 5.47
C ILE A 83 3.64 -10.42 5.12
N GLN A 84 4.65 -11.23 4.86
CA GLN A 84 6.00 -10.79 4.51
C GLN A 84 6.04 -9.96 3.22
N GLY A 85 5.10 -10.19 2.29
CA GLY A 85 4.96 -9.35 1.11
C GLY A 85 4.48 -7.94 1.45
N VAL A 86 3.57 -7.83 2.42
CA VAL A 86 3.07 -6.54 2.92
C VAL A 86 4.14 -5.83 3.74
N GLU A 87 4.90 -6.56 4.58
CA GLU A 87 6.02 -6.00 5.34
C GLU A 87 7.10 -5.43 4.41
N LYS A 88 7.49 -6.16 3.36
CA LYS A 88 8.44 -5.67 2.35
C LYS A 88 7.93 -4.44 1.61
N LEU A 89 6.62 -4.38 1.33
CA LEU A 89 6.02 -3.17 0.76
C LEU A 89 6.15 -1.99 1.73
N VAL A 90 5.82 -2.16 3.00
CA VAL A 90 5.93 -1.09 4.01
C VAL A 90 7.39 -0.67 4.22
N GLU A 91 8.34 -1.60 4.24
CA GLU A 91 9.78 -1.29 4.29
C GLU A 91 10.20 -0.42 3.10
N PHE A 92 9.80 -0.78 1.88
CA PHE A 92 10.05 0.05 0.71
C PHE A 92 9.36 1.42 0.81
N MET A 93 8.13 1.48 1.32
CA MET A 93 7.41 2.76 1.47
C MET A 93 8.13 3.68 2.47
N LYS A 94 8.66 3.15 3.57
CA LYS A 94 9.50 3.90 4.53
C LYS A 94 10.74 4.46 3.85
N ASP A 95 11.51 3.60 3.16
CA ASP A 95 12.70 4.01 2.40
C ASP A 95 12.39 5.11 1.38
N PHE A 96 11.25 4.98 0.69
CA PHE A 96 10.83 5.93 -0.34
C PHE A 96 10.43 7.26 0.30
N GLU A 97 9.69 7.22 1.39
CA GLU A 97 9.30 8.41 2.15
C GLU A 97 10.51 9.19 2.65
N GLU A 98 11.48 8.53 3.29
CA GLU A 98 12.69 9.18 3.80
C GLU A 98 13.48 9.91 2.70
N LYS A 99 13.40 9.45 1.45
CA LYS A 99 14.12 10.04 0.31
C LYS A 99 13.34 11.12 -0.44
N ASN A 100 12.03 11.23 -0.21
CA ASN A 100 11.14 12.04 -1.06
C ASN A 100 10.12 12.91 -0.29
N ALA A 101 10.07 12.82 1.04
CA ALA A 101 9.22 13.63 1.92
C ALA A 101 9.78 15.03 2.21
#